data_AF-A0A7J4FRX4-F1
#
_entry.id   AF-A0A7J4FRX4-F1
#
_cell.length_a   1.000
_cell.length_b   1.000
_cell.length_c   1.000
_cell.angle_alpha   90.00
_cell.angle_beta   90.00
_cell.angle_gamma   90.00
#
_symmetry.space_group_name_H-M   'P 1'
#
loop_
_entity.id
_entity.type
_entity.pdbx_description
1 polymer ?
#
loop_
_entity_poly.entity_id
_entity_poly.type
_entity_poly.pdbx_seq_one_letter_code
_entity_poly.pdbx_strand_id
1 'polypeptide(L)'
;MNRKEVVKRFSDEVLKRSGNEIVSITLFGSVAKGIETADSDVDILAITDADQNILSDIYDIMADFVIQYSEIPSILVYLPQ
;
A
#
# COMPACT_ATOMS: atom_id res chain seq x y z
N MET A 1 -4.80 -10.23 13.01
CA MET A 1 -5.34 -9.14 12.16
C MET A 1 -5.61 -9.72 10.78
N ASN A 2 -6.71 -9.38 10.12
CA ASN A 2 -6.93 -9.84 8.73
C ASN A 2 -6.09 -8.97 7.77
N ARG A 3 -5.58 -9.52 6.67
CA ARG A 3 -4.81 -8.78 5.64
C ARG A 3 -5.54 -7.53 5.13
N LYS A 4 -6.87 -7.54 4.99
CA LYS A 4 -7.65 -6.34 4.63
C LYS A 4 -7.55 -5.22 5.67
N GLU A 5 -7.41 -5.56 6.94
CA GLU A 5 -7.19 -4.59 8.01
C GLU A 5 -5.75 -4.05 7.99
N VAL A 6 -4.76 -4.90 7.66
CA VAL A 6 -3.38 -4.47 7.39
C VAL A 6 -3.35 -3.45 6.25
N VAL A 7 -4.00 -3.76 5.12
CA VAL A 7 -4.11 -2.85 3.97
C VAL A 7 -4.77 -1.54 4.38
N LYS A 8 -5.87 -1.60 5.12
CA LYS A 8 -6.56 -0.39 5.57
C LYS A 8 -5.63 0.50 6.41
N ARG A 9 -4.90 -0.08 7.36
CA ARG A 9 -3.94 0.67 8.19
C ARG A 9 -2.81 1.25 7.36
N PHE A 10 -2.30 0.50 6.39
CA PHE A 10 -1.28 0.98 5.47
C PHE A 10 -1.79 2.20 4.69
N SER A 11 -2.98 2.10 4.10
CA SER A 11 -3.62 3.21 3.40
C SER A 11 -3.86 4.41 4.30
N ASP A 12 -4.33 4.19 5.54
CA ASP A 12 -4.57 5.26 6.51
C ASP A 12 -3.26 6.02 6.85
N GLU A 13 -2.13 5.31 7.00
CA GLU A 13 -0.82 5.95 7.26
C GLU A 13 -0.27 6.68 6.03
N VAL A 14 -0.43 6.15 4.82
CA VAL A 14 -0.04 6.83 3.58
C VAL A 14 -0.84 8.12 3.42
N LEU A 15 -2.16 8.07 3.61
CA LEU A 15 -3.02 9.25 3.51
C LEU A 15 -2.71 10.29 4.60
N LYS A 16 -2.27 9.85 5.78
CA LYS A 16 -1.90 10.76 6.87
C LYS A 16 -0.59 11.52 6.59
N ARG A 17 0.40 10.88 5.97
CA ARG A 17 1.70 11.52 5.64
C ARG A 17 1.63 12.32 4.35
N SER A 18 0.99 11.77 3.31
CA SER A 18 1.12 12.29 1.93
C SER A 18 -0.23 12.37 1.20
N GLY A 19 -1.36 12.39 1.92
CA GLY A 19 -2.70 12.27 1.33
C GLY A 19 -3.11 13.38 0.35
N ASN A 20 -2.48 14.55 0.38
CA ASN A 20 -2.75 15.63 -0.57
C ASN A 20 -2.21 15.34 -1.98
N GLU A 21 -1.26 14.41 -2.08
CA GLU A 21 -0.57 14.05 -3.32
C GLU A 21 -1.10 12.73 -3.90
N ILE A 22 -1.78 11.93 -3.07
CA ILE A 22 -2.40 10.66 -3.46
C ILE A 22 -3.73 10.91 -4.18
N VAL A 23 -3.81 10.48 -5.43
CA VAL A 23 -5.06 10.41 -6.20
C VAL A 23 -5.90 9.22 -5.76
N SER A 24 -5.28 8.05 -5.60
CA SER A 24 -5.98 6.85 -5.13
C SER A 24 -5.04 5.78 -4.57
N ILE A 25 -5.58 4.93 -3.70
CA ILE A 25 -4.94 3.70 -3.24
C ILE A 25 -5.93 2.56 -3.48
N THR A 26 -5.53 1.57 -4.27
CA THR A 26 -6.38 0.45 -4.66
C THR A 26 -5.76 -0.87 -4.24
N LEU A 27 -6.50 -1.67 -3.49
CA LEU A 27 -6.18 -3.07 -3.23
C LEU A 27 -6.61 -3.91 -4.43
N PHE A 28 -5.69 -4.69 -4.99
CA PHE A 28 -6.00 -5.64 -6.06
C PHE A 28 -5.44 -7.04 -5.72
N GLY A 29 -5.47 -7.96 -6.68
CA GLY A 29 -4.92 -9.30 -6.47
C GLY A 29 -5.84 -10.26 -5.70
N SER A 30 -5.25 -11.31 -5.14
CA SER A 30 -5.97 -12.43 -4.50
C SER A 30 -6.68 -12.00 -3.21
N VAL A 31 -6.06 -11.12 -2.41
CA VAL A 31 -6.60 -10.57 -1.15
C VAL A 31 -7.84 -9.72 -1.41
N ALA A 32 -7.87 -8.93 -2.48
CA ALA A 32 -9.06 -8.18 -2.88
C ALA A 32 -10.24 -9.12 -3.17
N LYS A 33 -9.95 -10.23 -3.87
CA LYS A 33 -10.93 -11.22 -4.32
C LYS A 33 -11.35 -12.22 -3.23
N GLY A 34 -10.64 -12.28 -2.10
CA GLY A 34 -10.92 -13.25 -1.04
C GLY A 34 -10.51 -14.69 -1.39
N ILE A 35 -9.54 -14.84 -2.30
CA ILE A 35 -9.01 -16.13 -2.76
C ILE A 35 -7.52 -16.29 -2.43
N GLU A 36 -7.03 -15.51 -1.48
CA GLU A 36 -5.65 -15.55 -1.01
C GLU A 36 -5.30 -16.88 -0.35
N THR A 37 -4.05 -17.30 -0.55
CA THR A 37 -3.39 -18.42 0.13
C THR A 37 -2.46 -17.89 1.22
N ALA A 38 -1.90 -18.77 2.04
CA ALA A 38 -0.90 -18.39 3.05
C ALA A 38 0.30 -17.63 2.42
N ASP A 39 0.70 -18.02 1.20
CA ASP A 39 1.84 -17.44 0.48
C ASP A 39 1.45 -16.28 -0.45
N SER A 40 0.21 -15.80 -0.40
CA SER A 40 -0.20 -14.66 -1.23
C SER A 40 0.36 -13.34 -0.70
N ASP A 41 0.93 -12.56 -1.61
CA ASP A 41 1.29 -11.16 -1.37
C ASP A 41 0.05 -10.27 -1.27
N VAL A 42 0.25 -9.05 -0.76
CA VAL A 42 -0.76 -8.00 -0.71
C VAL A 42 -0.48 -6.97 -1.80
N ASP A 43 -1.29 -6.96 -2.87
CA ASP A 43 -1.06 -6.07 -4.02
C ASP A 43 -1.77 -4.71 -3.86
N ILE A 44 -1.00 -3.62 -3.83
CA ILE A 44 -1.50 -2.26 -3.68
C ILE A 44 -1.03 -1.38 -4.84
N LEU A 45 -1.96 -0.66 -5.48
CA LEU A 45 -1.69 0.36 -6.48
C LEU A 45 -1.91 1.73 -5.86
N ALA A 46 -0.88 2.54 -5.77
CA ALA A 46 -0.98 3.95 -5.40
C ALA A 46 -0.83 4.81 -6.67
N ILE A 47 -1.78 5.71 -6.89
CA ILE A 47 -1.72 6.73 -7.95
C ILE A 47 -1.49 8.06 -7.28
N THR A 48 -0.53 8.83 -7.77
CA THR A 48 -0.11 10.10 -7.20
C THR A 48 0.18 11.13 -8.30
N ASP A 49 -0.12 12.39 -8.02
CA ASP A 49 0.20 13.53 -8.90
C ASP A 49 1.50 14.25 -8.46
N ALA A 50 2.20 13.74 -7.44
CA ALA A 50 3.46 14.32 -6.95
C ALA A 50 4.71 13.75 -7.62
N ASP A 51 5.69 14.62 -7.86
CA ASP A 51 6.84 14.32 -8.72
C ASP A 51 7.87 13.32 -8.16
N GLN A 52 8.13 13.25 -6.83
CA GLN A 52 9.17 12.34 -6.27
C GLN A 52 9.05 11.99 -4.78
N ASN A 53 8.66 12.92 -3.89
CA ASN A 53 8.82 12.74 -2.42
C ASN A 53 7.97 11.61 -1.83
N ILE A 54 6.82 11.33 -2.45
CA ILE A 54 5.86 10.36 -1.97
C ILE A 54 6.35 8.90 -2.01
N LEU A 55 7.28 8.58 -2.91
CA LEU A 55 7.86 7.24 -3.00
C LEU A 55 8.63 6.90 -1.72
N SER A 56 9.41 7.86 -1.20
CA SER A 56 10.16 7.67 0.04
C SER A 56 9.23 7.40 1.22
N ASP A 57 8.17 8.19 1.35
CA ASP A 57 7.18 8.02 2.43
C ASP A 57 6.49 6.66 2.36
N ILE A 58 6.10 6.22 1.15
CA ILE A 58 5.47 4.93 0.92
C ILE A 58 6.42 3.78 1.29
N TYR A 59 7.70 3.86 0.92
CA TYR A 59 8.69 2.84 1.28
C TYR A 59 9.00 2.80 2.77
N ASP A 60 9.05 3.96 3.44
CA ASP A 60 9.26 4.03 4.89
C ASP A 60 8.09 3.38 5.64
N ILE A 61 6.85 3.70 5.25
CA ILE A 61 5.65 3.07 5.82
C ILE A 61 5.66 1.56 5.51
N MET A 62 6.05 1.16 4.30
CA MET A 62 6.16 -0.25 3.93
C MET A 62 7.15 -1.00 4.84
N ALA A 63 8.32 -0.42 5.10
CA ALA A 63 9.32 -1.01 5.98
C ALA A 63 8.78 -1.22 7.41
N ASP A 64 8.10 -0.20 7.96
CA ASP A 64 7.45 -0.29 9.27
C ASP A 64 6.43 -1.45 9.31
N PHE A 65 5.64 -1.62 8.25
CA PHE A 65 4.62 -2.68 8.15
C PHE A 65 5.22 -4.08 8.02
N VAL A 66 6.29 -4.24 7.22
CA VAL A 66 7.00 -5.52 7.10
C VAL A 66 7.57 -5.94 8.46
N ILE A 67 8.17 -5.01 9.21
CA ILE A 67 8.71 -5.27 10.54
C ILE A 67 7.60 -5.64 11.52
N GLN A 68 6.48 -4.92 11.50
CA GLN A 68 5.42 -5.08 12.49
C GLN A 68 4.51 -6.30 12.24
N TYR A 69 4.26 -6.63 10.97
CA TYR A 69 3.24 -7.62 10.60
C TYR A 69 3.79 -8.85 9.87
N SER A 70 5.07 -8.85 9.47
CA SER A 70 5.67 -9.94 8.67
C SER A 70 4.92 -10.23 7.35
N GLU A 71 4.19 -9.24 6.83
CA GLU A 71 3.50 -9.27 5.55
C GLU A 71 4.27 -8.36 4.58
N ILE A 72 4.49 -8.81 3.35
CA ILE A 72 5.18 -8.03 2.31
C ILE A 72 4.12 -7.51 1.35
N PRO A 73 3.71 -6.23 1.45
CA PRO A 73 2.87 -5.65 0.42
C PRO A 73 3.71 -5.38 -0.84
N SER A 74 3.21 -5.84 -1.97
CA SER A 74 3.70 -5.48 -3.29
C SER A 74 3.05 -4.17 -3.70
N ILE A 75 3.83 -3.08 -3.73
CA ILE A 75 3.31 -1.74 -4.03
C ILE A 75 3.78 -1.31 -5.42
N LEU A 76 2.80 -1.01 -6.29
CA LEU A 76 3.04 -0.32 -7.54
C LEU A 76 2.63 1.14 -7.38
N VAL A 77 3.55 2.07 -7.68
CA VAL A 77 3.26 3.50 -7.69
C VAL A 77 3.23 3.98 -9.13
N TYR A 78 2.13 4.60 -9.53
CA TYR A 78 1.92 5.14 -10.87
C TYR A 78 1.81 6.66 -10.84
N LEU A 79 2.61 7.30 -11.70
CA LEU A 79 2.58 8.74 -11.98
C LEU A 79 1.89 8.94 -13.35
N PRO A 80 0.67 9.52 -13.39
CA PRO A 80 0.06 9.92 -14.64
C PRO A 80 0.95 10.96 -15.35
N GLN A 81 1.19 10.77 -16.65
CA GLN A 81 1.91 11.73 -17.50
C GLN A 81 0.96 12.82 -18.01
#